data_AF-Q6VTB7-F1
#
_entry.id   AF-Q6VTB7-F1
#
_cell.length_a   1.000
_cell.length_b   1.000
_cell.length_c   1.000
_cell.angle_alpha   90.00
_cell.angle_beta   90.00
_cell.angle_gamma   90.00
#
_symmetry.space_group_name_H-M   'P 1'
#
loop_
_entity.id
_entity.type
_entity.pdbx_description
1 polymer ?
#
loop_
_entity_poly.entity_id
_entity_poly.type
_entity_poly.pdbx_seq_one_letter_code
_entity_poly.pdbx_strand_id
1 'polypeptide(L)'
;FYNQLKSTDGSVEHTGDNRTGAGDGDDEVIKVDLGRVPVDVEKIAFTVTIHEADTRKQNFGQVGNSFIRIVNEVTGVEVVRYDLAEDASTETANIFAELYRNNGEWKFRAVGQGYTGGLRALANGYGMNF
;
A
#
# COMPACT_ATOMS: atom_id res chain seq x y z
N PHE A 1 6.99 -1.55 -5.85
CA PHE A 1 7.00 -2.98 -5.47
C PHE A 1 8.44 -3.46 -5.39
N TYR A 2 8.78 -4.60 -4.76
CA TYR A 2 10.18 -5.00 -4.52
C TYR A 2 11.06 -5.07 -5.79
N ASN A 3 10.48 -5.35 -6.96
CA ASN A 3 11.18 -5.34 -8.25
C ASN A 3 11.31 -3.94 -8.89
N GLN A 4 10.65 -2.92 -8.34
CA GLN A 4 10.78 -1.52 -8.73
C GLN A 4 10.60 -0.63 -7.49
N LEU A 5 11.72 -0.41 -6.79
CA LEU A 5 11.76 0.34 -5.53
C LEU A 5 11.52 1.84 -5.72
N LYS A 6 11.67 2.36 -6.94
CA LYS A 6 11.42 3.78 -7.26
C LYS A 6 10.49 3.91 -8.47
N SER A 7 9.56 4.85 -8.43
CA SER A 7 8.80 5.22 -9.63
C SER A 7 9.75 5.80 -10.68
N THR A 8 9.38 5.70 -11.96
CA THR A 8 10.21 6.16 -13.08
C THR A 8 10.46 7.67 -13.03
N ASP A 9 9.50 8.42 -12.49
CA ASP A 9 9.56 9.86 -12.19
C ASP A 9 10.27 10.19 -10.86
N GLY A 10 10.52 9.18 -10.02
CA GLY A 10 11.21 9.31 -8.74
C GLY A 10 10.39 9.98 -7.64
N SER A 11 9.08 10.14 -7.80
CA SER A 11 8.18 10.67 -6.76
C SER A 11 7.83 9.64 -5.70
N VAL A 12 7.97 8.33 -5.97
CA VAL A 12 7.70 7.26 -5.01
C VAL A 12 8.96 6.45 -4.78
N GLU A 13 9.32 6.22 -3.52
CA GLU A 13 10.45 5.40 -3.10
C GLU A 13 10.06 4.43 -1.98
N HIS A 14 10.33 3.14 -2.20
CA HIS A 14 10.19 2.08 -1.20
C HIS A 14 11.51 1.92 -0.44
N THR A 15 11.50 2.07 0.88
CA THR A 15 12.74 2.14 1.69
C THR A 15 13.37 0.79 1.98
N GLY A 16 12.66 -0.31 1.73
CA GLY A 16 13.15 -1.68 1.87
C GLY A 16 12.02 -2.65 2.18
N ASP A 17 12.19 -3.92 1.80
CA ASP A 17 11.26 -5.01 2.12
C ASP A 17 11.74 -5.68 3.42
N ASN A 18 11.01 -5.45 4.53
CA ASN A 18 11.23 -6.20 5.76
C ASN A 18 10.48 -7.53 5.66
N ARG A 19 11.18 -8.52 5.10
CA ARG A 19 10.65 -9.87 4.83
C ARG A 19 10.24 -10.65 6.08
N THR A 20 10.54 -10.16 7.27
CA THR A 20 10.31 -10.86 8.54
C THR A 20 9.27 -10.21 9.45
N GLY A 21 8.90 -8.95 9.21
CA GLY A 21 8.06 -8.18 10.14
C GLY A 21 8.66 -8.06 11.55
N ALA A 22 9.99 -8.19 11.66
CA ALA A 22 10.70 -8.21 12.92
C ALA A 22 11.21 -6.79 13.22
N GLY A 23 10.77 -6.22 14.33
CA GLY A 23 11.11 -4.86 14.77
C GLY A 23 9.92 -4.17 15.42
N ASP A 24 10.19 -3.11 16.18
CA ASP A 24 9.14 -2.20 16.66
C ASP A 24 8.96 -1.07 15.62
N GLY A 25 7.72 -0.82 15.18
CA GLY A 25 7.38 0.30 14.30
C GLY A 25 6.90 -0.11 12.91
N ASP A 26 7.17 0.72 11.90
CA ASP A 26 6.76 0.47 10.52
C ASP A 26 7.74 -0.51 9.85
N ASP A 27 7.25 -1.69 9.49
CA ASP A 27 8.05 -2.74 8.83
C ASP A 27 8.52 -2.33 7.43
N GLU A 28 7.65 -1.65 6.69
CA GLU A 28 7.94 -1.12 5.36
C GLU A 28 7.49 0.34 5.27
N VAL A 29 8.31 1.18 4.65
CA VAL A 29 7.99 2.59 4.44
C VAL A 29 8.03 2.92 2.95
N ILE A 30 6.99 3.59 2.47
CA ILE A 30 6.93 4.16 1.13
C ILE A 30 6.94 5.68 1.29
N LYS A 31 7.99 6.32 0.77
CA LYS A 31 8.10 7.78 0.70
C LYS A 31 7.48 8.26 -0.59
N VAL A 32 6.65 9.31 -0.50
CA VAL A 32 6.00 9.93 -1.65
C VAL A 32 6.27 11.43 -1.63
N ASP A 33 7.02 11.92 -2.62
CA ASP A 33 7.19 13.33 -2.91
C ASP A 33 6.08 13.80 -3.85
N LEU A 34 4.99 14.28 -3.25
CA LEU A 34 3.80 14.76 -3.97
C LEU A 34 4.09 15.96 -4.90
N GLY A 35 5.18 16.70 -4.68
CA GLY A 35 5.59 17.82 -5.53
C GLY A 35 6.28 17.35 -6.82
N ARG A 36 6.79 16.13 -6.84
CA ARG A 36 7.43 15.51 -8.02
C ARG A 36 6.48 14.62 -8.81
N VAL A 37 5.29 14.33 -8.28
CA VAL A 37 4.30 13.51 -8.98
C VAL A 37 3.84 14.24 -10.25
N PRO A 38 4.00 13.64 -11.44
CA PRO A 38 3.58 14.23 -12.71
C PRO A 38 2.11 14.66 -12.72
N VAL A 39 1.78 15.66 -13.55
CA VAL A 39 0.44 16.26 -13.54
C VAL A 39 -0.65 15.31 -14.03
N ASP A 40 -0.28 14.35 -14.88
CA ASP A 40 -1.12 13.30 -15.44
C ASP A 40 -1.40 12.15 -14.46
N VAL A 41 -0.74 12.12 -13.30
CA VAL A 41 -1.02 11.16 -12.23
C VAL A 41 -2.09 11.72 -11.30
N GLU A 42 -3.31 11.20 -11.45
CA GLU A 42 -4.47 11.61 -10.65
C GLU A 42 -4.63 10.81 -9.35
N LYS A 43 -3.98 9.64 -9.25
CA LYS A 43 -4.14 8.72 -8.12
C LYS A 43 -2.89 7.88 -7.87
N ILE A 44 -2.56 7.69 -6.60
CA ILE A 44 -1.57 6.74 -6.09
C ILE A 44 -2.28 5.79 -5.13
N ALA A 45 -2.37 4.52 -5.50
CA ALA A 45 -2.94 3.49 -4.66
C ALA A 45 -1.83 2.76 -3.86
N PHE A 46 -2.05 2.62 -2.56
CA PHE A 46 -1.20 1.84 -1.68
C PHE A 46 -1.84 0.47 -1.50
N THR A 47 -1.12 -0.55 -1.92
CA THR A 47 -1.64 -1.91 -1.97
C THR A 47 -0.65 -2.87 -1.35
N VAL A 48 -1.16 -3.84 -0.60
CA VAL A 48 -0.36 -4.91 -0.03
C VAL A 48 -0.81 -6.24 -0.59
N THR A 49 0.13 -7.16 -0.69
CA THR A 49 -0.16 -8.52 -1.11
C THR A 49 0.71 -9.47 -0.31
N ILE A 50 0.16 -10.61 0.08
CA ILE A 50 0.96 -11.66 0.69
C ILE A 50 1.69 -12.39 -0.43
N HIS A 51 3.03 -12.39 -0.36
CA HIS A 51 3.85 -13.09 -1.34
C HIS A 51 3.61 -14.60 -1.28
N GLU A 52 3.32 -15.22 -2.43
CA GLU A 52 3.01 -16.65 -2.54
C GLU A 52 1.87 -17.13 -1.61
N ALA A 53 0.87 -16.27 -1.38
CA ALA A 53 -0.26 -16.55 -0.49
C ALA A 53 -0.90 -17.94 -0.71
N ASP A 54 -1.12 -18.34 -1.97
CA ASP A 54 -1.70 -19.64 -2.32
C ASP A 54 -0.79 -20.81 -1.94
N THR A 55 0.52 -20.72 -2.24
CA THR A 55 1.51 -21.76 -1.93
C THR A 55 1.73 -21.88 -0.43
N ARG A 56 1.78 -20.73 0.27
CA ARG A 56 2.00 -20.65 1.72
C ARG A 56 0.72 -20.86 2.53
N LYS A 57 -0.45 -20.89 1.87
CA LYS A 57 -1.78 -20.95 2.48
C LYS A 57 -1.99 -19.84 3.53
N GLN A 58 -1.49 -18.65 3.22
CA GLN A 58 -1.54 -17.48 4.08
C GLN A 58 -2.57 -16.47 3.55
N ASN A 59 -3.28 -15.81 4.48
CA ASN A 59 -4.21 -14.73 4.18
C ASN A 59 -4.09 -13.62 5.24
N PHE A 60 -4.68 -12.45 4.99
CA PHE A 60 -4.57 -11.32 5.91
C PHE A 60 -5.25 -11.57 7.27
N GLY A 61 -6.22 -12.48 7.36
CA GLY A 61 -6.80 -12.92 8.63
C GLY A 61 -5.83 -13.67 9.54
N GLN A 62 -4.66 -14.09 9.04
CA GLN A 62 -3.59 -14.68 9.85
C GLN A 62 -2.50 -13.66 10.24
N VAL A 63 -2.60 -12.42 9.76
CA VAL A 63 -1.61 -11.35 10.00
C VAL A 63 -2.13 -10.44 11.10
N GLY A 64 -1.81 -10.78 12.35
CA GLY A 64 -2.18 -9.97 13.51
C GLY A 64 -1.45 -8.62 13.57
N ASN A 65 -2.10 -7.62 14.17
CA ASN A 65 -1.57 -6.28 14.41
C ASN A 65 -1.04 -5.55 13.16
N SER A 66 -1.55 -5.88 11.99
CA SER A 66 -1.17 -5.16 10.77
C SER A 66 -1.90 -3.82 10.70
N PHE A 67 -1.17 -2.77 10.31
CA PHE A 67 -1.73 -1.44 10.11
C PHE A 67 -1.01 -0.73 8.97
N ILE A 68 -1.65 0.30 8.41
CA ILE A 68 -1.03 1.28 7.54
C ILE A 68 -1.22 2.66 8.15
N ARG A 69 -0.22 3.52 7.99
CA ARG A 69 -0.34 4.92 8.36
C ARG A 69 0.30 5.84 7.35
N ILE A 70 -0.20 7.07 7.31
CA ILE A 70 0.47 8.18 6.62
C ILE A 70 1.00 9.12 7.68
N VAL A 71 2.28 9.41 7.56
CA VAL A 71 2.98 10.38 8.39
C VAL A 71 3.47 11.50 7.50
N ASN A 72 3.25 12.74 7.91
CA ASN A 72 3.91 13.88 7.29
C ASN A 72 5.38 13.85 7.71
N GLU A 73 6.30 13.61 6.77
CA GLU A 73 7.73 13.48 7.06
C GLU A 73 8.34 14.76 7.66
N VAL A 74 7.82 15.94 7.31
CA VAL A 74 8.35 17.23 7.80
C VAL A 74 7.96 17.48 9.25
N THR A 75 6.71 17.17 9.62
CA THR A 75 6.18 17.46 10.96
C THR A 75 6.24 16.25 11.90
N GLY A 76 6.44 15.04 11.38
CA GLY A 76 6.33 13.78 12.11
C GLY A 76 4.90 13.43 12.54
N VAL A 77 3.90 14.22 12.10
CA VAL A 77 2.50 14.02 12.51
C VAL A 77 1.90 12.88 11.72
N GLU A 78 1.39 11.88 12.43
CA GLU A 78 0.52 10.85 11.87
C GLU A 78 -0.79 11.51 11.42
N VAL A 79 -1.01 11.53 10.11
CA VAL A 79 -2.19 12.13 9.48
C VAL A 79 -3.37 11.19 9.60
N VAL A 80 -3.11 9.90 9.41
CA VAL A 80 -4.12 8.84 9.45
C VAL A 80 -3.45 7.50 9.70
N ARG A 81 -4.14 6.64 10.43
CA ARG A 81 -3.80 5.23 10.61
C ARG A 81 -5.05 4.40 10.38
N TYR A 82 -4.86 3.25 9.74
CA TYR A 82 -5.89 2.27 9.47
C TYR A 82 -5.36 0.90 9.89
N ASP A 83 -5.98 0.31 10.90
CA ASP A 83 -5.65 -1.05 11.32
C ASP A 83 -6.41 -2.04 10.44
N LEU A 84 -5.72 -3.07 9.97
CA LEU A 84 -6.35 -4.18 9.28
C LEU A 84 -7.13 -5.00 10.31
N ALA A 85 -8.44 -4.79 10.35
CA ALA A 85 -9.31 -5.66 11.13
C ALA A 85 -9.27 -7.10 10.58
N GLU A 86 -9.44 -8.09 11.46
CA GLU A 86 -9.40 -9.55 11.19
C GLU A 86 -10.42 -10.05 10.15
N ASP A 87 -11.32 -9.19 9.66
CA ASP A 87 -12.36 -9.55 8.70
C ASP A 87 -11.81 -9.93 7.31
N ALA A 88 -10.52 -9.69 7.04
CA ALA A 88 -9.83 -10.13 5.82
C ALA A 88 -9.45 -11.63 5.83
N SER A 89 -10.39 -12.48 6.23
CA SER A 89 -10.19 -13.91 6.49
C SER A 89 -9.83 -14.76 5.26
N THR A 90 -10.01 -14.24 4.04
CA THR A 90 -9.74 -14.99 2.79
C THR A 90 -8.91 -14.20 1.77
N GLU A 91 -8.64 -12.94 2.04
CA GLU A 91 -8.06 -12.00 1.11
C GLU A 91 -6.53 -12.11 1.14
N THR A 92 -5.95 -12.03 -0.05
CA THR A 92 -4.51 -12.24 -0.30
C THR A 92 -3.85 -11.01 -0.92
N ALA A 93 -4.68 -10.05 -1.35
CA ALA A 93 -4.29 -8.70 -1.73
C ALA A 93 -5.29 -7.70 -1.12
N ASN A 94 -4.83 -6.49 -0.79
CA ASN A 94 -5.69 -5.45 -0.24
C ASN A 94 -5.26 -4.08 -0.77
N ILE A 95 -6.23 -3.27 -1.19
CA ILE A 95 -6.03 -1.84 -1.43
C ILE A 95 -6.30 -1.13 -0.12
N PHE A 96 -5.22 -0.64 0.48
CA PHE A 96 -5.30 0.04 1.76
C PHE A 96 -5.90 1.41 1.65
N ALA A 97 -5.31 2.20 0.79
CA ALA A 97 -5.58 3.60 0.71
C ALA A 97 -5.21 4.14 -0.65
N GLU A 98 -5.79 5.29 -0.96
CA GLU A 98 -5.51 6.03 -2.16
C GLU A 98 -5.21 7.47 -1.79
N LEU A 99 -4.11 7.99 -2.31
CA LEU A 99 -3.95 9.43 -2.49
C LEU A 99 -4.51 9.78 -3.86
N TYR A 100 -5.39 10.77 -3.92
CA TYR A 100 -6.01 11.21 -5.16
C TYR A 100 -6.05 12.72 -5.23
N ARG A 101 -5.98 13.25 -6.46
CA ARG A 101 -6.14 14.68 -6.69
C ARG A 101 -7.61 15.07 -6.70
N ASN A 102 -7.90 16.17 -6.03
CA ASN A 102 -9.22 16.77 -6.02
C ASN A 102 -9.04 18.29 -6.00
N ASN A 103 -9.46 18.96 -7.09
CA ASN A 103 -9.28 20.39 -7.30
C ASN A 103 -7.81 20.85 -7.18
N GLY A 104 -6.86 20.03 -7.65
CA GLY A 104 -5.42 20.34 -7.61
C GLY A 104 -4.74 20.05 -6.28
N GLU A 105 -5.48 19.59 -5.27
CA GLU A 105 -4.92 19.19 -3.97
C GLU A 105 -4.92 17.67 -3.82
N TRP A 106 -3.89 17.15 -3.14
CA TRP A 106 -3.86 15.74 -2.76
C TRP A 106 -4.74 15.49 -1.55
N LYS A 107 -5.63 14.50 -1.68
CA LYS A 107 -6.50 14.02 -0.62
C LYS A 107 -6.22 12.55 -0.36
N PHE A 108 -6.37 12.17 0.91
CA PHE A 108 -6.28 10.79 1.33
C PHE A 108 -7.66 10.16 1.43
N ARG A 109 -7.74 8.88 1.05
CA ARG A 109 -8.90 8.04 1.27
C ARG A 109 -8.44 6.67 1.74
N ALA A 110 -8.89 6.25 2.92
CA ALA A 110 -8.84 4.84 3.31
C ALA A 110 -9.86 4.05 2.47
N VAL A 111 -9.43 2.94 1.89
CA VAL A 111 -10.24 2.09 1.01
C VAL A 111 -10.56 0.76 1.71
N GLY A 112 -9.55 0.04 2.20
CA GLY A 112 -9.73 -1.24 2.89
C GLY A 112 -10.41 -2.30 2.02
N GLN A 113 -10.11 -2.35 0.72
CA GLN A 113 -10.74 -3.28 -0.20
C GLN A 113 -9.84 -4.49 -0.45
N GLY A 114 -10.23 -5.63 0.11
CA GLY A 114 -9.57 -6.90 -0.09
C GLY A 114 -9.93 -7.57 -1.43
N TYR A 115 -9.00 -8.36 -1.95
CA TYR A 115 -9.13 -9.15 -3.17
C TYR A 115 -8.66 -10.59 -2.91
N THR A 116 -9.45 -11.53 -3.43
CA THR A 116 -9.06 -12.94 -3.57
C THR A 116 -8.35 -13.13 -4.92
N GLY A 117 -7.17 -13.74 -4.93
CA GLY A 117 -6.37 -13.95 -6.15
C GLY A 117 -5.09 -13.10 -6.25
N GLY A 118 -4.64 -12.52 -5.13
CA GLY A 118 -3.35 -11.87 -4.98
C GLY A 118 -3.13 -10.66 -5.88
N LEU A 119 -1.86 -10.36 -6.14
CA LEU A 119 -1.43 -9.19 -6.93
C LEU A 119 -2.08 -9.13 -8.31
N ARG A 120 -2.29 -10.28 -8.95
CA ARG A 120 -2.88 -10.35 -10.29
C ARG A 120 -4.34 -9.89 -10.30
N ALA A 121 -5.15 -10.33 -9.34
CA ALA A 121 -6.54 -9.91 -9.24
C ALA A 121 -6.64 -8.40 -8.98
N LEU A 122 -5.78 -7.89 -8.09
CA LEU A 122 -5.69 -6.46 -7.80
C LEU A 122 -5.25 -5.64 -9.02
N ALA A 123 -4.21 -6.10 -9.73
CA ALA A 123 -3.71 -5.45 -10.94
C ALA A 123 -4.78 -5.33 -12.02
N ASN A 124 -5.51 -6.41 -12.28
CA ASN A 124 -6.62 -6.41 -13.22
C ASN A 124 -7.72 -5.43 -12.81
N GLY A 125 -7.97 -5.27 -11.50
CA GLY A 125 -8.90 -4.27 -10.96
C GLY A 125 -8.53 -2.83 -11.33
N TYR A 126 -7.24 -2.55 -11.50
CA TYR A 126 -6.71 -1.27 -11.99
C TYR A 126 -6.51 -1.22 -13.51
N GLY A 127 -6.94 -2.26 -14.24
CA GLY A 127 -6.76 -2.35 -15.70
C GLY A 127 -5.33 -2.67 -16.14
N MET A 128 -4.46 -3.10 -15.21
CA MET A 128 -3.12 -3.56 -15.52
C MET A 128 -3.16 -5.05 -15.86
N ASN A 129 -2.83 -5.39 -17.10
CA ASN A 129 -2.72 -6.79 -17.53
C ASN A 129 -1.26 -7.24 -17.41
N PHE A 130 -1.00 -8.20 -16.53
CA PHE A 130 0.31 -8.87 -16.37
C PHE A 130 0.16 -10.38 -16.54
#